data_AF-A0A267GL43-F1
#
_entry.id   AF-A0A267GL43-F1
#
_cell.length_a   1.000
_cell.length_b   1.000
_cell.length_c   1.000
_cell.angle_alpha   90.00
_cell.angle_beta   90.00
_cell.angle_gamma   90.00
#
_symmetry.space_group_name_H-M   'P 1'
#
loop_
_entity.id
_entity.type
_entity.pdbx_description
1 polymer ?
#
loop_
_entity_poly.entity_id
_entity_poly.type
_entity_poly.pdbx_seq_one_letter_code
_entity_poly.pdbx_strand_id
1 'polypeptide(L)'
;ERPLAEKVEELRNKINLLEGDRKAYYENSYYTQKQNKEKIGQLRKENKDLRKQLKDRLSADDHVINQAFQDRPVERAALSNKTGRDAIQTMDYKVSDTKKKLNALKHMTAVKQRKLDELQQENKEMEQDAEEAKATEEGESYEGRRLRD
;
A
#
# COMPACT_ATOMS: atom_id res chain seq x y z
N GLU A 1 -8.46 77.23 -31.95
CA GLU A 1 -9.17 76.35 -30.99
C GLU A 1 -10.30 75.64 -31.73
N ARG A 2 -10.56 74.35 -31.47
CA ARG A 2 -11.70 73.66 -32.10
C ARG A 2 -13.03 74.31 -31.68
N PRO A 3 -14.00 74.49 -32.59
CA PRO A 3 -15.28 75.10 -32.27
C PRO A 3 -16.00 74.29 -31.19
N LEU A 4 -16.73 75.01 -30.32
CA LEU A 4 -17.37 74.43 -29.14
C LEU A 4 -18.34 73.29 -29.50
N ALA A 5 -19.01 73.40 -30.65
CA ALA A 5 -19.95 72.39 -31.15
C ALA A 5 -19.28 71.04 -31.45
N GLU A 6 -18.10 71.05 -32.08
CA GLU A 6 -17.34 69.81 -32.36
C GLU A 6 -16.92 69.11 -31.07
N LYS A 7 -16.49 69.87 -30.05
CA LYS A 7 -16.14 69.29 -28.74
C LYS A 7 -17.35 68.64 -28.06
N VAL A 8 -18.54 69.24 -28.18
CA VAL A 8 -19.79 68.69 -27.64
C VAL A 8 -20.19 67.41 -28.39
N GLU A 9 -20.02 67.39 -29.71
CA GLU A 9 -20.32 66.22 -30.54
C GLU A 9 -19.34 65.05 -30.27
N GLU A 10 -18.04 65.34 -30.16
CA GLU A 10 -17.02 64.36 -29.75
C GLU A 10 -17.37 63.73 -28.38
N LEU A 11 -17.79 64.54 -27.40
CA LEU A 11 -18.21 64.04 -26.09
C LEU A 11 -19.46 63.16 -26.16
N ARG A 12 -20.46 63.53 -26.97
CA ARG A 12 -21.66 62.71 -27.20
C ARG A 12 -21.32 61.36 -27.83
N ASN A 13 -20.45 61.35 -28.84
CA ASN A 13 -20.00 60.12 -29.48
C ASN A 13 -19.23 59.22 -28.50
N LYS A 14 -18.41 59.81 -27.62
CA LYS A 14 -17.71 59.06 -26.57
C LYS A 14 -18.67 58.46 -25.54
N ILE A 15 -19.71 59.19 -25.15
CA ILE A 15 -20.76 58.67 -24.24
C ILE A 15 -21.47 57.49 -24.89
N ASN A 16 -21.90 57.62 -26.15
CA ASN A 16 -22.59 56.54 -26.87
C ASN A 16 -21.72 55.28 -27.00
N LEU A 17 -20.41 55.44 -27.25
CA LEU A 17 -19.48 54.32 -27.31
C LEU A 17 -19.35 53.62 -25.95
N LEU A 18 -19.18 54.37 -24.86
CA LEU A 18 -19.09 53.82 -23.50
C LEU A 18 -20.38 53.11 -23.08
N GLU A 19 -21.54 53.62 -23.49
CA GLU A 19 -22.83 52.97 -23.25
C GLU A 19 -22.97 51.65 -24.03
N GLY A 20 -22.51 51.62 -25.29
CA GLY A 20 -22.44 50.41 -26.10
C GLY A 20 -21.54 49.34 -25.48
N ASP A 21 -20.32 49.71 -25.10
CA ASP A 21 -19.36 48.81 -24.45
C ASP A 21 -19.90 48.27 -23.12
N ARG A 22 -20.50 49.14 -22.32
CA ARG A 22 -21.15 48.76 -21.05
C ARG A 22 -22.27 47.74 -21.28
N LYS A 23 -23.11 47.95 -22.30
CA LYS A 23 -24.19 47.04 -22.65
C LYS A 23 -23.65 45.68 -23.11
N ALA A 24 -22.69 45.67 -24.04
CA ALA A 24 -22.06 44.45 -24.53
C ALA A 24 -21.37 43.66 -23.40
N TYR A 25 -20.71 44.36 -22.48
CA TYR A 25 -20.10 43.75 -21.29
C TYR A 25 -21.13 43.03 -20.42
N TYR A 26 -22.26 43.68 -20.12
CA TYR A 26 -23.30 43.05 -19.31
C TYR A 26 -23.93 41.85 -20.02
N GLU A 27 -24.27 41.97 -21.30
CA GLU A 27 -24.84 40.88 -22.09
C GLU A 27 -23.91 39.66 -22.11
N ASN A 28 -22.61 39.88 -22.34
CA ASN A 28 -21.62 38.81 -22.32
C ASN A 28 -21.47 38.19 -20.92
N SER A 29 -21.46 39.02 -19.86
CA SER A 29 -21.40 38.53 -18.47
C SER A 29 -22.64 37.69 -18.12
N TYR A 30 -23.85 38.14 -18.48
CA TYR A 30 -25.09 37.39 -18.26
C TYR A 30 -25.10 36.06 -19.02
N TYR A 31 -24.67 36.08 -20.28
CA TYR A 31 -24.55 34.87 -21.10
C TYR A 31 -23.56 33.87 -20.47
N THR A 32 -22.37 34.35 -20.09
CA THR A 32 -21.33 33.53 -19.44
C THR A 32 -21.84 32.96 -18.11
N GLN A 33 -22.51 33.75 -17.28
CA GLN A 33 -23.09 33.28 -16.02
C GLN A 33 -24.15 32.19 -16.24
N LYS A 34 -24.98 32.33 -17.27
CA LYS A 34 -25.97 31.31 -17.64
C LYS A 34 -25.30 30.01 -18.07
N GLN A 35 -24.32 30.08 -18.95
CA GLN A 35 -23.54 28.91 -19.39
C GLN A 35 -22.85 28.21 -18.21
N ASN A 36 -22.26 28.99 -17.29
CA ASN A 36 -21.62 28.44 -16.10
C ASN A 36 -22.63 27.71 -15.20
N LYS A 37 -23.82 28.26 -14.99
CA LYS A 37 -24.90 27.60 -14.22
C LYS A 37 -25.32 26.28 -14.87
N GLU A 38 -25.49 26.26 -16.19
CA GLU A 38 -25.82 25.05 -16.95
C GLU A 38 -24.70 24.00 -16.83
N LYS A 39 -23.44 24.42 -16.98
CA LYS A 39 -22.28 23.53 -16.88
C LYS A 39 -22.13 22.94 -15.47
N ILE A 40 -22.34 23.74 -14.42
CA ILE A 40 -22.38 23.25 -13.04
C ILE A 40 -23.48 22.19 -12.87
N GLY A 41 -24.65 22.42 -13.47
CA GLY A 41 -25.75 21.46 -13.46
C GLY A 41 -25.38 20.13 -14.13
N GLN A 42 -24.72 20.18 -15.29
CA GLN A 42 -24.23 18.99 -16.00
C GLN A 42 -23.18 18.25 -15.17
N LEU A 43 -22.16 18.95 -14.68
CA LEU A 43 -21.09 18.35 -13.87
C LEU A 43 -21.62 17.67 -12.60
N ARG A 44 -22.64 18.25 -11.96
CA ARG A 44 -23.29 17.62 -10.79
C ARG A 44 -24.01 16.33 -11.15
N LYS A 45 -24.69 16.27 -12.31
CA LYS A 45 -25.34 15.06 -12.80
C LYS A 45 -24.29 13.99 -13.13
N GLU A 46 -23.27 14.35 -13.90
CA GLU A 46 -22.15 13.46 -14.25
C GLU A 46 -21.46 12.91 -12.98
N ASN A 47 -21.20 13.75 -11.98
CA ASN A 47 -20.59 13.29 -10.73
C ASN A 47 -21.48 12.30 -9.97
N LYS A 48 -22.81 12.54 -9.96
CA LYS A 48 -23.78 11.62 -9.35
C LYS A 48 -23.80 10.27 -10.08
N ASP A 49 -23.79 10.28 -11.40
CA ASP A 49 -23.82 9.08 -12.22
C ASP A 49 -22.53 8.27 -12.09
N LEU A 50 -21.38 8.94 -12.12
CA LEU A 50 -20.07 8.30 -11.90
C LEU A 50 -19.97 7.67 -10.50
N ARG A 51 -20.46 8.34 -9.45
CA ARG A 51 -20.52 7.77 -8.10
C ARG A 51 -21.39 6.51 -8.04
N LYS A 52 -22.53 6.53 -8.75
CA LYS A 52 -23.40 5.35 -8.85
C LYS A 52 -22.70 4.20 -9.57
N GLN A 53 -22.10 4.46 -10.72
CA GLN A 53 -21.34 3.44 -11.46
C GLN A 53 -20.18 2.86 -10.64
N LEU A 54 -19.47 3.70 -9.89
CA LEU A 54 -18.40 3.26 -9.00
C LEU A 54 -18.95 2.34 -7.90
N LYS A 55 -20.06 2.72 -7.26
CA LYS A 55 -20.71 1.91 -6.24
C LYS A 55 -21.17 0.56 -6.80
N ASP A 56 -21.79 0.55 -7.98
CA ASP A 56 -22.30 -0.67 -8.59
C ASP A 56 -21.15 -1.65 -8.92
N ARG A 57 -20.01 -1.14 -9.41
CA ARG A 57 -18.80 -1.95 -9.64
C ARG A 57 -18.20 -2.48 -8.34
N LEU A 58 -18.03 -1.61 -7.34
CA LEU A 58 -17.47 -2.00 -6.05
C LEU A 58 -18.37 -2.99 -5.30
N SER A 59 -19.69 -2.91 -5.45
CA SER A 59 -20.62 -3.82 -4.77
C SER A 59 -20.48 -5.27 -5.21
N ALA A 60 -20.17 -5.52 -6.49
CA ALA A 60 -19.91 -6.86 -6.99
C ALA A 60 -18.61 -7.42 -6.40
N ASP A 61 -17.55 -6.61 -6.41
CA ASP A 61 -16.24 -6.95 -5.85
C ASP A 61 -16.32 -7.17 -4.33
N ASP A 62 -17.02 -6.30 -3.61
CA ASP A 62 -17.25 -6.42 -2.16
C ASP A 62 -17.96 -7.73 -1.82
N HIS A 63 -18.93 -8.18 -2.63
CA HIS A 63 -19.60 -9.46 -2.39
C HIS A 63 -18.62 -10.63 -2.49
N VAL A 64 -17.81 -10.65 -3.55
CA VAL A 64 -16.79 -11.70 -3.77
C VAL A 64 -15.74 -11.69 -2.67
N ILE A 65 -15.23 -10.51 -2.29
CA ILE A 65 -14.25 -10.35 -1.21
C ILE A 65 -14.85 -10.80 0.12
N ASN A 66 -16.09 -10.42 0.43
CA ASN A 66 -16.74 -10.81 1.68
C ASN A 66 -16.97 -12.33 1.77
N GLN A 67 -17.30 -12.98 0.66
CA GLN A 67 -17.46 -14.44 0.60
C GLN A 67 -16.10 -15.16 0.71
N ALA A 68 -15.08 -14.70 -0.01
CA ALA A 68 -13.75 -15.33 0.01
C ALA A 68 -13.02 -15.20 1.36
N PHE A 69 -13.24 -14.10 2.08
CA PHE A 69 -12.60 -13.80 3.36
C PHE A 69 -13.56 -13.89 4.56
N GLN A 70 -14.61 -14.71 4.47
CA GLN A 70 -15.61 -14.85 5.53
C GLN A 70 -14.97 -15.22 6.88
N ASP A 71 -14.02 -16.16 6.87
CA ASP A 71 -13.31 -16.65 8.07
C ASP A 71 -12.11 -15.77 8.47
N ARG A 72 -11.84 -14.70 7.71
CA ARG A 72 -10.63 -13.88 7.87
C ARG A 72 -10.99 -12.40 8.03
N PRO A 73 -11.50 -11.99 9.20
CA PRO A 73 -12.07 -10.66 9.39
C PRO A 73 -11.05 -9.52 9.19
N VAL A 74 -9.78 -9.75 9.55
CA VAL A 74 -8.70 -8.77 9.37
C VAL A 74 -8.38 -8.54 7.89
N GLU A 75 -8.32 -9.62 7.12
CA GLU A 75 -8.04 -9.55 5.67
C GLU A 75 -9.23 -8.94 4.93
N ARG A 76 -10.45 -9.33 5.31
CA ARG A 76 -11.69 -8.76 4.79
C ARG A 76 -11.77 -7.25 4.99
N ALA A 77 -11.49 -6.76 6.20
CA ALA A 77 -11.51 -5.32 6.49
C ALA A 77 -10.45 -4.55 5.65
N ALA A 78 -9.24 -5.11 5.53
CA ALA A 78 -8.14 -4.51 4.76
C ALA A 78 -8.38 -4.49 3.23
N LEU A 79 -9.36 -5.27 2.76
CA LEU A 79 -9.76 -5.38 1.36
C LEU A 79 -11.11 -4.72 1.07
N SER A 80 -11.78 -4.15 2.08
CA SER A 80 -13.04 -3.43 1.88
C SER A 80 -12.84 -2.21 0.97
N ASN A 81 -13.76 -1.99 0.03
CA ASN A 81 -13.69 -0.92 -0.97
C ASN A 81 -12.52 -1.02 -1.96
N LYS A 82 -11.83 -2.17 -2.04
CA LYS A 82 -10.83 -2.43 -3.08
C LYS A 82 -11.47 -3.21 -4.21
N THR A 83 -10.89 -3.07 -5.40
CA THR A 83 -11.30 -3.92 -6.52
C THR A 83 -10.82 -5.35 -6.30
N GLY A 84 -11.50 -6.31 -6.93
CA GLY A 84 -11.09 -7.72 -6.87
C GLY A 84 -9.64 -7.94 -7.33
N ARG A 85 -9.18 -7.16 -8.33
CA ARG A 85 -7.79 -7.21 -8.83
C ARG A 85 -6.79 -6.70 -7.80
N ASP A 86 -7.08 -5.59 -7.13
CA ASP A 86 -6.22 -5.05 -6.07
C ASP A 86 -6.16 -6.00 -4.86
N ALA A 87 -7.26 -6.69 -4.58
CA ALA A 87 -7.32 -7.71 -3.54
C ALA A 87 -6.37 -8.87 -3.83
N ILE A 88 -6.38 -9.40 -5.07
CA ILE A 88 -5.45 -10.46 -5.51
C ILE A 88 -4.00 -9.99 -5.34
N GLN A 89 -3.66 -8.82 -5.87
CA GLN A 89 -2.31 -8.28 -5.78
C GLN A 89 -1.84 -8.08 -4.32
N THR A 90 -2.72 -7.58 -3.45
CA THR A 90 -2.42 -7.41 -2.03
C THR A 90 -2.12 -8.75 -1.36
N MET A 91 -2.88 -9.80 -1.70
CA MET A 91 -2.66 -11.13 -1.16
C MET A 91 -1.39 -11.78 -1.70
N ASP A 92 -1.05 -11.58 -2.97
CA ASP A 92 0.19 -12.07 -3.58
C ASP A 92 1.43 -11.51 -2.88
N TYR A 93 1.42 -10.22 -2.54
CA TYR A 93 2.49 -9.60 -1.75
C TYR A 93 2.59 -10.21 -0.35
N LYS A 94 1.45 -10.38 0.34
CA LYS A 94 1.43 -11.03 1.67
C LYS A 94 1.98 -12.45 1.63
N VAL A 95 1.61 -13.24 0.62
CA VAL A 95 2.12 -14.61 0.43
C VAL A 95 3.61 -14.61 0.18
N SER A 96 4.11 -13.67 -0.62
CA SER A 96 5.55 -13.55 -0.88
C SER A 96 6.33 -13.20 0.40
N ASP A 97 5.82 -12.29 1.21
CA ASP A 97 6.47 -11.89 2.46
C ASP A 97 6.45 -13.00 3.51
N THR A 98 5.34 -13.74 3.64
CA THR A 98 5.25 -14.87 4.57
C THR A 98 6.18 -16.01 4.15
N LYS A 99 6.30 -16.29 2.84
CA LYS A 99 7.28 -17.24 2.29
C LYS A 99 8.71 -16.83 2.61
N LYS A 100 9.08 -15.56 2.43
CA LYS A 100 10.42 -15.05 2.77
C LYS A 100 10.72 -15.23 4.26
N LYS A 101 9.78 -14.87 5.13
CA LYS A 101 9.91 -15.05 6.59
C LYS A 101 10.07 -16.53 6.97
N LEU A 102 9.27 -17.41 6.36
CA LEU A 102 9.34 -18.85 6.59
C LEU A 102 10.68 -19.43 6.14
N ASN A 103 11.20 -19.00 5.00
CA ASN A 103 12.52 -19.43 4.52
C ASN A 103 13.64 -18.97 5.46
N ALA A 104 13.58 -17.73 5.95
CA ALA A 104 14.53 -17.21 6.94
C ALA A 104 14.50 -18.03 8.24
N LEU A 105 13.31 -18.33 8.76
CA LEU A 105 13.15 -19.16 9.95
C LEU A 105 13.68 -20.58 9.73
N LYS A 106 13.36 -21.22 8.60
CA LYS A 106 13.90 -22.54 8.27
C LYS A 106 15.43 -22.56 8.22
N HIS A 107 16.04 -21.53 7.63
CA HIS A 107 17.49 -21.38 7.62
C HIS A 107 18.04 -21.25 9.04
N MET A 108 17.47 -20.38 9.87
CA MET A 108 17.88 -20.23 11.27
C MET A 108 17.75 -21.53 12.07
N THR A 109 16.65 -22.27 11.89
CA THR A 109 16.44 -23.56 12.55
C THR A 109 17.48 -24.58 12.10
N ALA A 110 17.77 -24.66 10.81
CA ALA A 110 18.79 -25.58 10.29
C ALA A 110 20.19 -25.27 10.85
N VAL A 111 20.56 -23.99 10.95
CA VAL A 111 21.83 -23.58 11.55
C VAL A 111 21.90 -23.94 13.03
N LYS A 112 20.83 -23.66 13.79
CA LYS A 112 20.77 -24.01 15.22
C LYS A 112 20.80 -25.52 15.45
N GLN A 113 20.12 -26.30 14.60
CA GLN A 113 20.13 -27.76 14.70
C GLN A 113 21.54 -28.31 14.49
N ARG A 114 22.24 -27.87 13.43
CA ARG A 114 23.64 -28.27 13.21
C ARG A 114 24.54 -27.93 14.39
N LYS A 115 24.38 -26.73 14.96
CA LYS A 115 25.20 -26.35 16.12
C LYS A 115 24.90 -27.18 17.36
N LEU A 116 23.64 -27.57 17.53
CA LEU A 116 23.22 -28.46 18.61
C LEU A 116 23.80 -29.86 18.43
N ASP A 117 23.79 -30.38 17.20
CA ASP A 117 24.38 -31.69 16.88
C ASP A 117 25.90 -31.69 17.11
N GLU A 118 26.61 -30.62 16.71
CA GLU A 118 28.05 -30.42 17.01
C GLU A 118 28.32 -30.43 18.52
N LEU A 119 27.58 -29.64 19.30
CA LEU A 119 27.76 -29.57 20.76
C LEU A 119 27.40 -30.89 21.45
N GLN A 120 26.43 -31.65 20.92
CA GLN A 120 26.11 -32.98 21.43
C GLN A 120 27.23 -33.98 21.13
N GLN A 121 27.90 -33.85 19.98
CA GLN A 121 29.05 -34.68 19.66
C GLN A 121 30.26 -34.34 20.55
N GLU A 122 30.59 -33.05 20.70
CA GLU A 122 31.66 -32.59 21.59
C GLU A 122 31.44 -33.05 23.05
N ASN A 123 30.20 -32.98 23.55
CA ASN A 123 29.89 -33.47 24.90
C ASN A 123 30.08 -34.99 25.02
N LYS A 124 29.68 -35.78 24.02
CA LYS A 124 29.89 -37.23 24.03
C LYS A 124 31.37 -37.59 24.03
N GLU A 125 32.16 -36.88 23.24
CA GLU A 125 33.62 -37.05 23.19
C GLU A 125 34.25 -36.72 24.56
N MET A 126 33.86 -35.61 25.19
CA MET A 126 34.33 -35.27 26.54
C MET A 126 33.87 -36.27 27.62
N GLU A 127 32.65 -36.81 27.52
CA GLU A 127 32.17 -37.85 28.44
C GLU A 127 32.99 -39.13 28.29
N GLN A 128 33.29 -39.55 27.05
CA GLN A 128 34.15 -40.70 26.77
C GLN A 128 35.57 -40.49 27.30
N ASP A 129 36.19 -39.34 27.01
CA ASP A 129 37.53 -39.01 27.50
C ASP A 129 37.59 -38.99 29.04
N ALA A 130 36.54 -38.49 29.70
CA ALA A 130 36.44 -38.47 31.16
C ALA A 130 36.24 -39.86 31.76
N GLU A 131 35.51 -40.75 31.09
CA GLU A 131 35.38 -42.16 31.48
C GLU A 131 36.72 -42.91 31.30
N GLU A 132 37.41 -42.69 30.19
CA GLU A 132 38.74 -43.27 29.93
C GLU A 132 39.79 -42.78 30.94
N ALA A 133 39.77 -41.50 31.29
CA ALA A 133 40.64 -40.91 32.32
C ALA A 133 40.39 -41.54 33.70
N LYS A 134 39.13 -41.77 34.09
CA LYS A 134 38.79 -42.47 35.34
C LYS A 134 39.27 -43.93 35.32
N ALA A 135 39.06 -44.65 34.22
CA ALA A 135 39.51 -46.04 34.08
C ALA A 135 41.05 -46.19 34.08
N THR A 136 41.78 -45.16 33.64
CA THR A 136 43.24 -45.09 33.74
C THR A 136 43.72 -44.71 35.15
N GLU A 137 43.03 -43.81 35.86
CA GLU A 137 43.29 -43.50 37.28
C GLU A 137 43.00 -44.68 38.22
N GLU A 138 41.90 -45.41 38.04
CA GLU A 138 41.55 -46.62 38.82
C GLU A 138 42.45 -47.82 38.47
N GLY A 139 43.30 -47.70 37.45
CA GLY A 139 44.30 -48.69 37.08
C GLY A 139 43.77 -49.93 36.37
N GLU A 140 42.54 -49.86 35.87
CA GLU A 140 41.86 -50.97 35.22
C GLU A 140 42.21 -51.09 33.72
N SER A 141 42.70 -50.02 33.09
CA SER A 141 43.16 -50.04 31.69
C SER A 141 44.34 -51.01 31.45
N TYR A 142 44.26 -51.82 30.37
CA TYR A 142 45.25 -52.83 30.00
C TYR A 142 46.67 -52.23 29.81
N GLU A 143 46.76 -50.99 29.33
CA GLU A 143 48.03 -50.27 29.20
C GLU A 143 48.55 -49.74 30.54
N GLY A 144 47.68 -49.30 31.44
CA GLY A 144 48.04 -48.85 32.78
C GLY A 144 48.54 -49.96 33.71
N ARG A 145 48.17 -51.22 33.43
CA ARG A 145 48.75 -52.42 34.06
C ARG A 145 50.10 -52.79 33.45
N ARG A 146 50.24 -52.68 32.13
CA ARG A 146 51.46 -53.04 31.40
C ARG A 146 52.65 -52.09 31.62
N LEU A 147 52.38 -50.85 32.06
CA LEU A 147 53.41 -49.87 32.45
C LEU A 147 53.83 -49.97 33.93
N ARG A 148 53.16 -50.80 34.74
CA ARG A 148 53.44 -50.98 36.18
C ARG A 148 54.32 -52.19 36.50
N ASP A 149 54.52 -53.11 35.55
CA ASP A 149 55.47 -54.23 35.61
C ASP A 149 56.79 -53.86 34.93
#